data_AF-A0A261TKB5-F1
#
_entry.id   AF-A0A261TKB5-F1
#
_cell.length_a   1.000
_cell.length_b   1.000
_cell.length_c   1.000
_cell.angle_alpha   90.00
_cell.angle_beta   90.00
_cell.angle_gamma   90.00
#
_symmetry.space_group_name_H-M   'P 1'
#
loop_
_entity.id
_entity.type
_entity.pdbx_description
1 polymer ?
#
loop_
_entity_poly.entity_id
_entity_poly.type
_entity_poly.pdbx_seq_one_letter_code
_entity_poly.pdbx_strand_id
1 'polypeptide(L)'
;MKGAEPARLAGAEPARFAEAARLRLLRAHTPWRRLCGLLCRRRPPGPRVGVWIAPCRVIHTFGMAYAIDVAFVGRDGRVIRVVRRLRPWRAALCVRAVAVVETRVGILDAEHGGVGRVEAAIQDAARRDIEGHLQRAGQRG
;
A
#
# COMPACT_ATOMS: atom_id res chain seq x y z
N MET A 1 -36.30 34.13 32.23
CA MET A 1 -36.93 33.14 31.35
C MET A 1 -36.94 33.66 29.92
N LYS A 2 -36.32 32.91 29.00
CA LYS A 2 -36.14 33.01 27.53
C LYS A 2 -34.65 32.64 27.30
N GLY A 3 -34.25 31.46 26.89
CA GLY A 3 -34.87 30.49 25.99
C GLY A 3 -34.21 30.62 24.62
N ALA A 4 -33.08 29.92 24.41
CA ALA A 4 -32.55 29.48 23.10
C ALA A 4 -31.27 28.61 23.30
N GLU A 5 -31.43 27.29 23.21
CA GLU A 5 -30.41 26.31 22.78
C GLU A 5 -30.75 25.91 21.33
N PRO A 6 -29.94 25.14 20.57
CA PRO A 6 -28.48 25.05 20.49
C PRO A 6 -28.00 25.26 19.03
N ALA A 7 -26.73 25.63 18.83
CA ALA A 7 -26.09 25.54 17.52
C ALA A 7 -25.69 24.08 17.25
N ARG A 8 -26.52 23.36 16.47
CA ARG A 8 -26.17 22.08 15.86
C ARG A 8 -25.10 22.31 14.79
N LEU A 9 -23.88 21.82 15.01
CA LEU A 9 -22.93 21.64 13.92
C LEU A 9 -23.23 20.31 13.24
N ALA A 10 -23.91 20.41 12.10
CA ALA A 10 -24.18 19.32 11.19
C ALA A 10 -22.92 18.95 10.38
N GLY A 11 -22.65 17.65 10.30
CA GLY A 11 -22.25 16.96 9.07
C GLY A 11 -20.90 17.32 8.45
N ALA A 12 -19.82 16.79 9.01
CA ALA A 12 -18.61 16.54 8.22
C ALA A 12 -18.80 15.24 7.43
N GLU A 13 -19.19 15.38 6.16
CA GLU A 13 -19.32 14.37 5.10
C GLU A 13 -18.39 13.14 5.26
N PRO A 14 -18.87 11.99 5.77
CA PRO A 14 -18.03 10.80 6.00
C PRO A 14 -17.47 10.20 4.69
N ALA A 15 -18.08 10.51 3.55
CA ALA A 15 -17.67 10.03 2.24
C ALA A 15 -16.35 10.65 1.74
N ARG A 16 -16.06 11.91 2.08
CA ARG A 16 -14.86 12.61 1.60
C ARG A 16 -13.58 12.14 2.31
N PHE A 17 -13.71 11.68 3.56
CA PHE A 17 -12.61 11.06 4.31
C PHE A 17 -12.32 9.63 3.86
N ALA A 18 -13.35 8.88 3.43
CA ALA A 18 -13.18 7.53 2.90
C ALA A 18 -12.48 7.50 1.52
N GLU A 19 -12.75 8.48 0.66
CA GLU A 19 -12.07 8.60 -0.63
C GLU A 19 -10.63 9.13 -0.49
N ALA A 20 -10.42 9.98 0.51
CA ALA A 20 -9.10 10.39 0.97
C ALA A 20 -8.29 9.28 1.68
N ALA A 21 -8.94 8.21 2.14
CA ALA A 21 -8.29 7.12 2.87
C ALA A 21 -7.71 6.01 1.98
N ARG A 22 -7.97 5.98 0.66
CA ARG A 22 -7.52 4.87 -0.19
C ARG A 22 -6.01 4.88 -0.40
N LEU A 23 -5.35 3.77 -0.06
CA LEU A 23 -3.94 3.53 -0.39
C LEU A 23 -3.89 3.02 -1.83
N ARG A 24 -3.16 3.70 -2.71
CA ARG A 24 -2.94 3.28 -4.10
C ARG A 24 -1.65 2.48 -4.20
N LEU A 25 -1.73 1.26 -4.76
CA LEU A 25 -0.57 0.41 -4.99
C LEU A 25 -0.08 0.50 -6.43
N LEU A 26 1.19 0.83 -6.60
CA LEU A 26 1.88 0.81 -7.89
C LEU A 26 2.52 -0.56 -8.09
N ARG A 27 2.17 -1.25 -9.17
CA ARG A 27 2.65 -2.61 -9.44
C ARG A 27 4.03 -2.61 -10.09
N ALA A 28 4.96 -3.35 -9.50
CA ALA A 28 6.30 -3.60 -10.02
C ALA A 28 6.42 -5.08 -10.45
N HIS A 29 6.19 -5.34 -11.74
CA HIS A 29 6.14 -6.70 -12.32
C HIS A 29 7.36 -7.02 -13.21
N THR A 30 8.04 -6.01 -13.77
CA THR A 30 9.25 -6.25 -14.56
C THR A 30 10.48 -6.46 -13.66
N PRO A 31 11.47 -7.29 -14.04
CA PRO A 31 12.66 -7.57 -13.22
C PRO A 31 13.39 -6.30 -12.77
N TRP A 32 13.51 -5.32 -13.68
CA TRP A 32 14.06 -4.01 -13.38
C TRP A 32 13.23 -3.24 -12.34
N ARG A 33 11.91 -3.19 -12.49
CA ARG A 33 11.02 -2.52 -11.52
C ARG A 33 10.99 -3.23 -10.15
N ARG A 34 11.19 -4.55 -10.13
CA ARG A 34 11.32 -5.34 -8.89
C ARG A 34 12.62 -5.04 -8.16
N LEU A 35 13.73 -4.90 -8.89
CA LEU A 35 15.04 -4.51 -8.34
C LEU A 35 15.06 -3.05 -7.87
N CYS A 36 14.33 -2.16 -8.55
CA CYS A 36 14.32 -0.74 -8.24
C CYS A 36 13.37 -0.31 -7.12
N GLY A 37 12.34 -1.12 -6.77
CA GLY A 37 11.40 -0.88 -5.67
C GLY A 37 11.14 0.59 -5.32
N LEU A 38 11.29 0.94 -4.04
CA LEU A 38 11.49 2.33 -3.59
C LEU A 38 12.97 2.80 -3.66
N LEU A 39 13.91 1.91 -4.00
CA LEU A 39 15.35 2.17 -4.09
C LEU A 39 15.71 3.33 -5.04
N CYS A 40 15.01 3.47 -6.17
CA CYS A 40 15.28 4.55 -7.12
C CYS A 40 14.68 5.91 -6.73
N ARG A 41 14.04 6.04 -5.56
CA ARG A 41 13.44 7.30 -5.12
C ARG A 41 14.30 7.96 -4.05
N ARG A 42 14.71 9.20 -4.30
CA ARG A 42 15.39 10.05 -3.29
C ARG A 42 14.50 10.44 -2.10
N ARG A 43 13.18 10.28 -2.22
CA ARG A 43 12.20 10.62 -1.19
C ARG A 43 11.16 9.50 -1.02
N PRO A 44 10.64 9.29 0.21
CA PRO A 44 9.58 8.32 0.44
C PRO A 44 8.33 8.64 -0.38
N PRO A 45 7.53 7.62 -0.74
CA PRO A 45 6.26 7.84 -1.42
C PRO A 45 5.30 8.66 -0.56
N GLY A 46 4.34 9.34 -1.22
CA GLY A 46 3.30 10.10 -0.54
C GLY A 46 2.48 9.23 0.42
N PRO A 47 1.73 9.83 1.37
CA PRO A 47 1.02 9.11 2.44
C PRO A 47 -0.15 8.22 2.00
N ARG A 48 -0.34 8.07 0.68
CA ARG A 48 -1.40 7.28 0.07
C ARG A 48 -0.88 6.44 -1.08
N VAL A 49 0.43 6.25 -1.17
CA VAL A 49 1.05 5.46 -2.23
C VAL A 49 1.93 4.37 -1.62
N GLY A 50 1.75 3.15 -2.09
CA GLY A 50 2.63 2.01 -1.84
C GLY A 50 3.09 1.37 -3.16
N VAL A 51 4.11 0.54 -3.07
CA VAL A 51 4.59 -0.27 -4.20
C VAL A 51 4.25 -1.72 -3.91
N TRP A 52 3.58 -2.39 -4.84
CA TRP A 52 3.30 -3.81 -4.78
C TRP A 52 4.23 -4.57 -5.71
N ILE A 53 5.14 -5.34 -5.12
CA ILE A 53 6.15 -6.14 -5.81
C ILE A 53 5.71 -7.59 -5.81
N ALA A 54 5.52 -8.15 -7.01
CA ALA A 54 5.11 -9.55 -7.19
C ALA A 54 5.81 -10.14 -8.44
N PRO A 55 6.28 -11.40 -8.39
CA PRO A 55 6.43 -12.22 -7.19
C PRO A 55 7.56 -11.69 -6.28
N CYS A 56 7.41 -11.74 -4.96
CA CYS A 56 8.46 -11.29 -4.04
C CYS A 56 8.36 -11.95 -2.66
N ARG A 57 9.51 -12.38 -2.12
CA ARG A 57 9.65 -13.01 -0.80
C ARG A 57 10.65 -12.31 0.09
N VAL A 58 11.52 -11.47 -0.48
CA VAL A 58 12.62 -10.79 0.20
C VAL A 58 12.69 -9.35 -0.28
N ILE A 59 12.87 -8.43 0.65
CA ILE A 59 13.18 -7.02 0.37
C ILE A 59 14.50 -6.69 1.02
N HIS A 60 15.27 -5.83 0.36
CA HIS A 60 16.44 -5.18 0.93
C HIS A 60 16.32 -3.67 0.80
N THR A 61 16.97 -2.96 1.73
CA THR A 61 17.04 -1.50 1.78
C THR A 61 18.48 -1.00 1.56
N PHE A 62 19.35 -1.82 0.95
CA PHE A 62 20.71 -1.42 0.55
C PHE A 62 20.67 -0.24 -0.42
N GLY A 63 21.40 0.84 -0.13
CA GLY A 63 21.38 2.06 -0.96
C GLY A 63 20.17 2.98 -0.74
N MET A 64 19.24 2.67 0.17
CA MET A 64 18.17 3.59 0.56
C MET A 64 18.65 4.61 1.59
N ALA A 65 18.11 5.83 1.53
CA ALA A 65 18.39 6.89 2.51
C ALA A 65 17.36 6.95 3.66
N TYR A 66 16.28 6.17 3.60
CA TYR A 66 15.17 6.24 4.56
C TYR A 66 14.60 4.87 4.89
N ALA A 67 13.91 4.78 6.02
CA ALA A 67 13.21 3.58 6.46
C ALA A 67 11.85 3.45 5.76
N ILE A 68 11.36 2.22 5.64
CA ILE A 68 10.07 1.89 5.05
C ILE A 68 9.28 0.93 5.93
N ASP A 69 7.97 0.89 5.71
CA ASP A 69 7.11 -0.15 6.24
C ASP A 69 6.92 -1.22 5.15
N VAL A 70 6.95 -2.49 5.56
CA VAL A 70 6.89 -3.64 4.65
C VAL A 70 5.81 -4.60 5.12
N ALA A 71 4.91 -4.98 4.21
CA ALA A 71 3.91 -6.02 4.41
C ALA A 71 4.13 -7.17 3.42
N PHE A 72 4.41 -8.36 3.94
CA PHE A 72 4.51 -9.58 3.16
C PHE A 72 3.12 -10.19 2.97
N VAL A 73 2.81 -10.58 1.74
CA VAL A 73 1.47 -11.00 1.32
C VAL A 73 1.48 -12.48 0.96
N GLY A 74 0.52 -13.23 1.49
CA GLY A 74 0.26 -14.64 1.20
C GLY A 74 -0.49 -14.87 -0.11
N ARG A 75 -0.69 -16.15 -0.47
CA ARG A 75 -1.39 -16.55 -1.70
C ARG A 75 -2.85 -16.11 -1.77
N ASP A 76 -3.48 -15.98 -0.61
CA ASP A 76 -4.85 -15.52 -0.41
C ASP A 76 -4.99 -13.98 -0.47
N GLY A 77 -3.90 -13.26 -0.74
CA GLY A 77 -3.89 -11.79 -0.75
C GLY A 77 -3.89 -11.15 0.64
N ARG A 78 -3.73 -11.94 1.71
CA ARG A 78 -3.66 -11.42 3.09
C ARG A 78 -2.24 -11.10 3.50
N VAL A 79 -2.09 -10.15 4.41
CA VAL A 79 -0.79 -9.83 5.00
C VAL A 79 -0.44 -10.88 6.05
N ILE A 80 0.64 -11.61 5.80
CA ILE A 80 1.10 -12.70 6.67
C ILE A 80 2.29 -12.32 7.55
N ARG A 81 2.94 -11.18 7.26
CA ARG A 81 3.99 -10.60 8.09
C ARG A 81 4.10 -9.10 7.86
N VAL A 82 4.29 -8.35 8.93
CA VAL A 82 4.60 -6.92 8.89
C VAL A 82 6.00 -6.68 9.45
N VAL A 83 6.76 -5.82 8.79
CA VAL A 83 8.01 -5.25 9.30
C VAL A 83 7.87 -3.74 9.25
N ARG A 84 7.68 -3.13 10.41
CA ARG A 84 7.60 -1.67 10.55
C ARG A 84 9.00 -1.07 10.60
N ARG A 85 9.17 0.12 10.00
CA ARG A 85 10.39 0.93 10.10
C ARG A 85 11.66 0.15 9.76
N LEU A 86 11.63 -0.66 8.70
CA LEU A 86 12.80 -1.34 8.16
C LEU A 86 13.83 -0.29 7.71
N ARG A 87 14.91 -0.18 8.48
CA ARG A 87 15.95 0.84 8.30
C ARG A 87 16.77 0.61 7.02
N PRO A 88 17.49 1.62 6.51
CA PRO A 88 18.51 1.45 5.48
C PRO A 88 19.50 0.33 5.79
N TRP A 89 20.05 -0.27 4.73
CA TRP A 89 21.08 -1.33 4.82
C TRP A 89 20.63 -2.56 5.61
N ARG A 90 19.37 -2.97 5.44
CA ARG A 90 18.78 -4.17 6.05
C ARG A 90 18.06 -5.00 5.00
N ALA A 91 17.70 -6.22 5.37
CA ALA A 91 16.86 -7.08 4.57
C ALA A 91 15.81 -7.76 5.44
N ALA A 92 14.68 -8.11 4.82
CA ALA A 92 13.62 -8.88 5.43
C ALA A 92 13.13 -9.96 4.46
N LEU A 93 12.91 -11.17 4.96
CA LEU A 93 12.48 -12.34 4.19
C LEU A 93 11.23 -12.95 4.81
N CYS A 94 10.23 -13.28 4.01
CA CYS A 94 9.15 -14.15 4.42
C CYS A 94 8.99 -15.27 3.40
N VAL A 95 9.41 -16.48 3.77
CA VAL A 95 9.37 -17.64 2.87
C VAL A 95 7.94 -17.99 2.45
N ARG A 96 6.91 -17.70 3.25
CA ARG A 96 5.52 -18.01 2.87
C ARG A 96 4.89 -16.96 1.97
N ALA A 97 5.56 -15.83 1.75
CA ALA A 97 5.03 -14.74 0.93
C ALA A 97 5.06 -15.10 -0.56
N VAL A 98 4.15 -14.50 -1.31
CA VAL A 98 4.18 -14.48 -2.77
C VAL A 98 4.35 -13.07 -3.33
N ALA A 99 4.12 -12.06 -2.50
CA ALA A 99 4.28 -10.67 -2.83
C ALA A 99 4.70 -9.84 -1.61
N VAL A 100 5.16 -8.62 -1.86
CA VAL A 100 5.48 -7.63 -0.84
C VAL A 100 4.89 -6.27 -1.19
N VAL A 101 4.37 -5.57 -0.20
CA VAL A 101 3.97 -4.17 -0.28
C VAL A 101 4.95 -3.31 0.51
N GLU A 102 5.55 -2.32 -0.15
CA GLU A 102 6.41 -1.31 0.45
C GLU A 102 5.64 0.01 0.58
N THR A 103 5.71 0.64 1.76
CA THR A 103 5.10 1.95 2.02
C THR A 103 6.05 2.86 2.78
N ARG A 104 5.71 4.15 2.85
CA ARG A 104 6.35 5.04 3.84
C ARG A 104 6.09 4.52 5.25
N VAL A 105 6.99 4.87 6.18
CA VAL A 105 6.77 4.66 7.61
C VAL A 105 5.47 5.33 8.06
N GLY A 106 4.71 4.59 8.88
CA GLY A 106 3.49 5.05 9.53
C GLY A 106 2.21 4.48 8.91
N ILE A 107 2.27 3.99 7.66
CA ILE A 107 1.07 3.49 6.98
C ILE A 107 0.54 2.20 7.61
N LEU A 108 1.44 1.37 8.13
CA LEU A 108 1.04 0.14 8.81
C LEU A 108 0.61 0.41 10.27
N ASP A 109 0.71 1.63 10.77
CA ASP A 109 0.24 1.97 12.12
C ASP A 109 -1.29 2.03 12.15
N ALA A 110 -1.89 1.65 13.28
CA ALA A 110 -3.34 1.53 13.41
C ALA A 110 -4.06 2.86 13.12
N GLU A 111 -3.46 3.97 13.55
CA GLU A 111 -3.95 5.34 13.31
C GLU A 111 -4.11 5.67 11.82
N HIS A 112 -3.38 4.98 10.95
CA HIS A 112 -3.41 5.18 9.49
C HIS A 112 -4.18 4.07 8.75
N GLY A 113 -4.96 3.26 9.47
CA GLY A 113 -5.77 2.15 8.96
C GLY A 113 -5.04 0.79 8.95
N GLY A 114 -3.76 0.76 9.31
CA GLY A 114 -2.98 -0.45 9.54
C GLY A 114 -3.01 -1.48 8.41
N VAL A 115 -2.98 -2.75 8.80
CA VAL A 115 -2.98 -3.89 7.86
C VAL A 115 -4.24 -3.93 7.00
N GLY A 116 -5.42 -3.66 7.58
CA GLY A 116 -6.70 -3.73 6.86
C GLY A 116 -6.74 -2.78 5.66
N ARG A 117 -6.18 -1.57 5.81
CA ARG A 117 -6.05 -0.63 4.69
C ARG A 117 -5.15 -1.15 3.56
N VAL A 118 -4.08 -1.86 3.90
CA VAL A 118 -3.18 -2.46 2.90
C VAL A 118 -3.85 -3.63 2.18
N GLU A 119 -4.54 -4.49 2.91
CA GLU A 119 -5.28 -5.61 2.32
C GLU A 119 -6.39 -5.13 1.37
N ALA A 120 -7.16 -4.10 1.77
CA ALA A 120 -8.15 -3.48 0.89
C ALA A 120 -7.52 -2.92 -0.40
N ALA A 121 -6.33 -2.31 -0.29
CA ALA A 121 -5.60 -1.79 -1.44
C ALA A 121 -5.06 -2.90 -2.36
N ILE A 122 -4.66 -4.04 -1.80
CA ILE A 122 -4.27 -5.24 -2.57
C ILE A 122 -5.48 -5.74 -3.37
N GLN A 123 -6.65 -5.84 -2.74
CA GLN A 123 -7.87 -6.29 -3.40
C GLN A 123 -8.29 -5.35 -4.54
N ASP A 124 -8.27 -4.03 -4.33
CA ASP A 124 -8.57 -3.03 -5.37
C ASP A 124 -7.58 -3.12 -6.54
N ALA A 125 -6.27 -3.20 -6.25
CA ALA A 125 -5.24 -3.31 -7.28
C ALA A 125 -5.32 -4.64 -8.05
N ALA A 126 -5.72 -5.74 -7.41
CA ALA A 126 -5.93 -7.02 -8.08
C ALA A 126 -7.14 -6.99 -9.04
N ARG A 127 -8.24 -6.36 -8.63
CA ARG A 127 -9.45 -6.21 -9.46
C ARG A 127 -9.17 -5.40 -10.73
N ARG A 128 -8.46 -4.27 -10.60
CA ARG A 128 -8.09 -3.42 -11.74
C ARG A 128 -7.19 -4.11 -12.75
N ASP A 129 -6.38 -5.06 -12.31
CA ASP A 129 -5.48 -5.82 -13.19
C ASP A 129 -6.25 -6.83 -14.05
N ILE A 130 -7.25 -7.50 -13.47
CA ILE A 130 -8.15 -8.40 -14.20
C ILE A 130 -8.93 -7.61 -15.26
N GLU A 131 -9.53 -6.49 -14.88
CA GLU A 131 -10.26 -5.59 -15.79
C GLU A 131 -9.36 -5.11 -16.96
N GLY A 132 -8.14 -4.69 -16.66
CA GLY A 132 -7.18 -4.23 -17.67
C GLY A 132 -6.67 -5.34 -18.61
N HIS A 133 -6.70 -6.60 -18.17
CA HIS A 133 -6.34 -7.75 -19.01
C HIS A 133 -7.49 -8.14 -19.96
N LEU A 134 -8.74 -7.97 -19.53
CA LEU A 134 -9.93 -8.20 -20.37
C LEU A 134 -10.05 -7.15 -21.49
N GLN A 135 -9.76 -5.89 -21.20
CA GLN A 135 -9.83 -4.81 -22.21
C GLN A 135 -8.78 -4.95 -23.33
N ARG A 136 -7.61 -5.55 -23.06
CA ARG A 136 -6.61 -5.83 -24.12
C ARG A 136 -6.91 -7.08 -24.94
N ALA A 137 -7.67 -8.02 -24.38
CA ALA A 137 -8.13 -9.19 -25.11
C ALA A 137 -9.17 -8.82 -26.20
N GLY A 138 -9.83 -7.68 -26.07
CA GLY A 138 -10.79 -7.15 -27.06
C GLY A 138 -10.21 -6.21 -28.14
N GLN A 139 -8.91 -5.87 -28.11
CA GLN A 139 -8.27 -4.97 -29.10
C GLN A 139 -7.31 -5.71 -30.05
N ARG A 140 -7.61 -6.97 -30.35
CA ARG A 140 -7.01 -7.73 -31.46
C ARG A 140 -8.09 -8.33 -32.36
N GLY A 141 -9.04 -7.48 -32.77
CA GLY A 141 -9.99 -7.73 -33.85
C GLY A 141 -9.66 -6.81 -35.02
#